data_AF-A0A975XYR9-F1
#
_entry.id   AF-A0A975XYR9-F1
#
_cell.length_a   1.000
_cell.length_b   1.000
_cell.length_c   1.000
_cell.angle_alpha   90.00
_cell.angle_beta   90.00
_cell.angle_gamma   90.00
#
_symmetry.space_group_name_H-M   'P 1'
#
loop_
_entity.id
_entity.type
_entity.pdbx_description
1 polymer ?
#
loop_
_entity_poly.entity_id
_entity_poly.type
_entity_poly.pdbx_seq_one_letter_code
_entity_poly.pdbx_strand_id
1 'polypeptide(L)'
;MRTGGFRFAVVLSLALAAAAVAVALTYHLPLRDPDGVAVPTYVRLPIILLLAFLTDVVPRALWRGRSLARLPRTLVAVVRERWPWEHVRFALVGLGAWYLTYAAFRNLKSFVPFVNRNLWDSTLAHLDRILFLGHDPATLLHSLFGVGAAAEVFSFVYVAWIVFVPFSLVVALVWSRDRTGGSWYVTAVAVDWVLGVATYFLVPTLGPVYAQSQDFVALPHTYVSTLQDAMIQDRYTVLYDPFATHAVQTIAAFASLHVGIMVTVCLMAELLHMKRWVRVAMWVFLAVTVLATVYLGWHYFVDTVGGAVLGAAGVWIAALGTGNHERGRPRLKVREPEPAHERQPVSAQPR
;
A
#
# COMPACT_ATOMS: atom_id res chain seq x y z
N MET A 1 -7.62 23.26 15.63
CA MET A 1 -8.22 21.99 15.14
C MET A 1 -7.25 20.83 15.41
N ARG A 2 -7.69 19.78 16.12
CA ARG A 2 -6.86 18.61 16.47
C ARG A 2 -6.66 17.70 15.24
N THR A 3 -5.56 17.84 14.50
CA THR A 3 -5.20 16.97 13.36
C THR A 3 -3.77 16.45 13.47
N GLY A 4 -3.66 15.15 13.76
CA GLY A 4 -2.42 14.40 14.02
C GLY A 4 -2.76 12.94 14.34
N GLY A 5 -3.74 12.38 13.63
CA GLY A 5 -4.27 11.04 13.87
C GLY A 5 -5.14 10.56 12.72
N PHE A 6 -5.59 9.31 12.79
CA PHE A 6 -6.24 8.57 11.70
C PHE A 6 -7.67 9.02 11.35
N ARG A 7 -8.14 10.19 11.78
CA ARG A 7 -9.53 10.61 11.51
C ARG A 7 -9.86 10.61 10.02
N PHE A 8 -8.98 11.19 9.21
CA PHE A 8 -9.17 11.23 7.77
C PHE A 8 -9.11 9.84 7.14
N ALA A 9 -8.11 9.01 7.52
CA ALA A 9 -8.02 7.63 7.05
C ALA A 9 -9.24 6.78 7.43
N VAL A 10 -9.80 6.95 8.63
CA VAL A 10 -11.02 6.26 9.09
C VAL A 10 -12.24 6.71 8.29
N VAL A 11 -12.38 8.00 8.02
CA VAL A 11 -13.48 8.50 7.17
C VAL A 11 -13.36 7.94 5.75
N LEU A 12 -12.15 7.94 5.18
CA LEU A 12 -11.90 7.35 3.87
C LEU A 12 -12.19 5.85 3.83
N SER A 13 -11.78 5.10 4.86
CA SER A 13 -12.00 3.66 4.91
C SER A 13 -13.49 3.32 5.02
N LEU A 14 -14.24 4.07 5.82
CA LEU A 14 -15.69 3.93 5.93
C LEU A 14 -16.40 4.31 4.62
N ALA A 15 -15.98 5.40 3.98
CA ALA A 15 -16.54 5.83 2.69
C ALA A 15 -16.29 4.78 1.60
N LEU A 16 -15.08 4.23 1.53
CA LEU A 16 -14.73 3.18 0.56
C LEU A 16 -15.50 1.88 0.85
N ALA A 17 -15.65 1.50 2.12
CA ALA A 17 -16.47 0.35 2.50
C ALA A 17 -17.94 0.54 2.14
N ALA A 18 -18.50 1.72 2.39
CA ALA A 18 -19.86 2.06 1.97
C ALA A 18 -20.02 2.01 0.45
N ALA A 19 -19.02 2.48 -0.32
CA ALA A 19 -19.02 2.36 -1.78
C ALA A 19 -18.98 0.88 -2.23
N ALA A 20 -18.17 0.04 -1.57
CA ALA A 20 -18.13 -1.40 -1.85
C ALA A 20 -19.49 -2.07 -1.62
N VAL A 21 -20.16 -1.74 -0.50
CA VAL A 21 -21.51 -2.22 -0.20
C VAL A 21 -22.52 -1.70 -1.23
N ALA A 22 -22.47 -0.42 -1.60
CA ALA A 22 -23.37 0.17 -2.57
C ALA A 22 -23.25 -0.51 -3.95
N VAL A 23 -22.02 -0.70 -4.45
CA VAL A 23 -21.78 -1.41 -5.72
C VAL A 23 -22.23 -2.87 -5.62
N ALA A 24 -21.92 -3.55 -4.52
CA ALA A 24 -22.35 -4.94 -4.30
C ALA A 24 -23.87 -5.10 -4.34
N LEU A 25 -24.61 -4.20 -3.69
CA LEU A 25 -26.08 -4.22 -3.70
C LEU A 25 -26.64 -3.85 -5.07
N THR A 26 -26.06 -2.85 -5.75
CA THR A 26 -26.55 -2.36 -7.06
C THR A 26 -26.36 -3.37 -8.17
N TYR A 27 -25.23 -4.10 -8.15
CA TYR A 27 -24.87 -5.08 -9.19
C TYR A 27 -25.11 -6.52 -8.78
N HIS A 28 -25.75 -6.76 -7.62
CA HIS A 28 -26.00 -8.09 -7.06
C HIS A 28 -24.73 -8.95 -6.98
N LEU A 29 -23.70 -8.44 -6.31
CA LEU A 29 -22.41 -9.11 -6.14
C LEU A 29 -22.15 -9.45 -4.66
N PRO A 30 -21.48 -10.57 -4.36
CA PRO A 30 -21.14 -10.93 -2.99
C PRO A 30 -19.91 -10.15 -2.50
N LEU A 31 -20.03 -9.59 -1.28
CA LEU A 31 -18.89 -9.06 -0.52
C LEU A 31 -18.08 -10.21 0.06
N ARG A 32 -16.75 -10.17 -0.10
CA ARG A 32 -15.84 -11.23 0.33
C ARG A 32 -14.76 -10.71 1.26
N ASP A 33 -14.28 -11.59 2.15
CA ASP A 33 -12.98 -11.41 2.79
C ASP A 33 -11.90 -11.70 1.73
N PRO A 34 -11.12 -10.71 1.29
CA PRO A 34 -10.15 -10.91 0.21
C PRO A 34 -9.02 -11.89 0.55
N ASP A 35 -8.89 -12.22 1.83
CA ASP A 35 -7.81 -13.06 2.37
C ASP A 35 -8.31 -14.37 3.01
N GLY A 36 -9.63 -14.56 3.07
CA GLY A 36 -10.26 -15.67 3.80
C GLY A 36 -9.99 -17.06 3.23
N VAL A 37 -9.37 -17.16 2.04
CA VAL A 37 -9.12 -18.42 1.32
C VAL A 37 -7.98 -19.23 1.94
N ALA A 38 -6.94 -18.58 2.50
CA ALA A 38 -5.78 -19.27 3.07
C ALA A 38 -5.79 -19.29 4.60
N VAL A 39 -5.98 -18.12 5.22
CA VAL A 39 -6.07 -17.96 6.68
C VAL A 39 -7.09 -16.87 6.96
N PRO A 40 -8.16 -17.14 7.72
CA PRO A 40 -9.16 -16.13 8.02
C PRO A 40 -8.54 -14.86 8.63
N THR A 41 -9.03 -13.70 8.23
CA THR A 41 -8.48 -12.41 8.66
C THR A 41 -8.44 -12.25 10.18
N TYR A 42 -9.46 -12.74 10.88
CA TYR A 42 -9.54 -12.70 12.34
C TYR A 42 -8.47 -13.53 13.04
N VAL A 43 -7.79 -14.44 12.33
CA VAL A 43 -6.61 -15.18 12.80
C VAL A 43 -5.31 -14.47 12.37
N ARG A 44 -5.25 -14.03 11.11
CA ARG A 44 -4.04 -13.45 10.53
C ARG A 44 -3.65 -12.10 11.14
N LEU A 45 -4.60 -11.20 11.37
CA LEU A 45 -4.30 -9.87 11.94
C LEU A 45 -3.71 -9.96 13.36
N PRO A 46 -4.25 -10.79 14.29
CA PRO A 46 -3.60 -11.05 15.57
C PRO A 46 -2.18 -11.62 15.43
N ILE A 47 -1.94 -12.54 14.49
CA ILE A 47 -0.60 -13.11 14.26
C ILE A 47 0.37 -12.02 13.78
N ILE A 48 -0.02 -11.18 12.82
CA ILE A 48 0.82 -10.08 12.33
C ILE A 48 1.15 -9.11 13.47
N LEU A 49 0.15 -8.74 14.28
CA LEU A 49 0.35 -7.89 15.45
C LEU A 49 1.28 -8.53 16.49
N LEU A 50 1.10 -9.83 16.76
CA LEU A 50 1.94 -10.58 17.68
C LEU A 50 3.39 -10.66 17.17
N LEU A 51 3.60 -10.98 15.90
CA LEU A 51 4.93 -11.02 15.29
C LEU A 51 5.58 -9.63 15.29
N ALA A 52 4.84 -8.57 14.97
CA ALA A 52 5.34 -7.19 15.03
C ALA A 52 5.72 -6.77 16.45
N PHE A 53 4.94 -7.19 17.45
CA PHE A 53 5.25 -7.00 18.87
C PHE A 53 6.51 -7.77 19.29
N LEU A 54 6.58 -9.07 18.98
CA LEU A 54 7.70 -9.93 19.35
C LEU A 54 9.01 -9.45 18.70
N THR A 55 8.97 -9.08 17.43
CA THR A 55 10.14 -8.59 16.68
C THR A 55 10.62 -7.22 17.15
N ASP A 56 9.76 -6.38 17.76
CA ASP A 56 10.23 -5.14 18.40
C ASP A 56 10.74 -5.37 19.82
N VAL A 57 10.06 -6.18 20.63
CA VAL A 57 10.33 -6.32 22.07
C VAL A 57 11.46 -7.31 22.35
N VAL A 58 11.45 -8.49 21.72
CA VAL A 58 12.37 -9.59 22.04
C VAL A 58 13.82 -9.22 21.73
N PRO A 59 14.20 -8.74 20.53
CA PRO A 59 15.60 -8.42 20.23
C PRO A 59 16.15 -7.34 21.16
N ARG A 60 15.32 -6.38 21.56
CA ARG A 60 15.73 -5.27 22.44
C ARG A 60 15.84 -5.69 23.89
N ALA A 61 14.95 -6.57 24.34
CA ALA A 61 15.03 -7.16 25.67
C ALA A 61 16.23 -8.09 25.80
N LEU A 62 16.57 -8.86 24.75
CA LEU A 62 17.76 -9.71 24.70
C LEU A 62 19.05 -8.86 24.67
N TRP A 63 19.08 -7.79 23.87
CA TRP A 63 20.24 -6.88 23.83
C TRP A 63 20.45 -6.17 25.18
N ARG A 64 19.39 -5.59 25.76
CA ARG A 64 19.50 -4.89 27.06
C ARG A 64 19.71 -5.87 28.23
N GLY A 65 19.07 -7.02 28.18
CA GLY A 65 19.12 -8.08 29.18
C GLY A 65 20.35 -8.96 28.97
N ARG A 66 21.54 -8.44 29.30
CA ARG A 66 22.82 -9.18 29.30
C ARG A 66 22.85 -10.42 30.24
N SER A 67 21.73 -10.78 30.88
CA SER A 67 21.58 -11.91 31.81
C SER A 67 20.13 -12.44 31.81
N LEU A 68 19.97 -13.76 31.70
CA LEU A 68 18.67 -14.47 31.69
C LEU A 68 17.85 -14.21 32.96
N ALA A 69 18.49 -14.01 34.12
CA ALA A 69 17.80 -13.73 35.37
C ALA A 69 17.12 -12.35 35.40
N ARG A 70 17.61 -11.39 34.60
CA ARG A 70 17.05 -10.02 34.50
C ARG A 70 16.12 -9.85 33.31
N LEU A 71 15.95 -10.88 32.48
CA LEU A 71 15.14 -10.84 31.27
C LEU A 71 13.68 -10.42 31.56
N PRO A 72 12.98 -10.98 32.57
CA PRO A 72 11.58 -10.63 32.82
C PRO A 72 11.40 -9.14 33.17
N ARG A 73 12.27 -8.59 34.03
CA ARG A 73 12.23 -7.16 34.39
C ARG A 73 12.56 -6.27 33.19
N THR A 74 13.53 -6.68 32.38
CA THR A 74 13.93 -5.95 31.16
C THR A 74 12.82 -5.97 30.11
N LEU A 75 12.12 -7.11 29.95
CA LEU A 75 10.96 -7.23 29.08
C LEU A 75 9.85 -6.27 29.51
N VAL A 76 9.47 -6.27 30.79
CA VAL A 76 8.44 -5.35 31.31
C VAL A 76 8.83 -3.89 31.09
N ALA A 77 10.10 -3.53 31.31
CA ALA A 77 10.58 -2.18 31.07
C ALA A 77 10.50 -1.79 29.57
N VAL A 78 10.94 -2.68 28.67
CA VAL A 78 10.86 -2.46 27.21
C VAL A 78 9.41 -2.32 26.76
N VAL A 79 8.51 -3.18 27.24
CA VAL A 79 7.08 -3.12 26.90
C VAL A 79 6.46 -1.80 27.38
N ARG A 80 6.71 -1.36 28.62
CA ARG A 80 6.19 -0.08 29.12
C ARG A 80 6.74 1.12 28.34
N GLU A 81 7.99 1.07 27.90
CA GLU A 81 8.64 2.14 27.13
C GLU A 81 8.18 2.17 25.66
N ARG A 82 7.90 1.01 25.07
CA ARG A 82 7.59 0.85 23.63
C ARG A 82 6.10 0.86 23.34
N TRP A 83 5.32 0.26 24.22
CA TRP A 83 3.89 0.01 24.05
C TRP A 83 3.08 0.69 25.15
N PRO A 84 3.20 2.02 25.36
CA PRO A 84 2.20 2.73 26.14
C PRO A 84 0.84 2.60 25.44
N TRP A 85 -0.25 2.67 26.21
CA TRP A 85 -1.61 2.50 25.69
C TRP A 85 -1.93 3.40 24.49
N GLU A 86 -1.39 4.63 24.47
CA GLU A 86 -1.55 5.54 23.35
C GLU A 86 -0.93 5.01 22.04
N HIS A 87 0.20 4.31 22.11
CA HIS A 87 0.85 3.71 20.93
C HIS A 87 0.07 2.48 20.46
N VAL A 88 -0.39 1.66 21.40
CA VAL A 88 -1.28 0.51 21.10
C VAL A 88 -2.53 1.00 20.37
N ARG A 89 -3.21 2.02 20.92
CA ARG A 89 -4.40 2.60 20.31
C ARG A 89 -4.11 3.20 18.94
N PHE A 90 -2.97 3.90 18.78
CA PHE A 90 -2.54 4.44 17.49
C PHE A 90 -2.37 3.32 16.45
N ALA A 91 -1.62 2.27 16.79
CA ALA A 91 -1.39 1.14 15.89
C ALA A 91 -2.68 0.39 15.53
N LEU A 92 -3.57 0.13 16.51
CA LEU A 92 -4.84 -0.55 16.27
C LEU A 92 -5.79 0.24 15.38
N VAL A 93 -5.94 1.55 15.61
CA VAL A 93 -6.79 2.40 14.77
C VAL A 93 -6.21 2.52 13.36
N GLY A 94 -4.89 2.70 13.24
CA GLY A 94 -4.21 2.77 11.94
C GLY A 94 -4.34 1.46 11.15
N LEU A 95 -4.09 0.32 11.79
CA LEU A 95 -4.23 -0.99 11.17
C LEU A 95 -5.68 -1.30 10.79
N GLY A 96 -6.64 -0.96 11.65
CA GLY A 96 -8.07 -1.15 11.37
C GLY A 96 -8.54 -0.29 10.19
N ALA A 97 -8.16 0.99 10.15
CA ALA A 97 -8.47 1.87 9.02
C ALA A 97 -7.84 1.37 7.72
N TRP A 98 -6.57 0.98 7.78
CA TRP A 98 -5.85 0.41 6.64
C TRP A 98 -6.52 -0.88 6.14
N TYR A 99 -6.78 -1.85 7.02
CA TYR A 99 -7.37 -3.13 6.62
C TYR A 99 -8.79 -2.96 6.06
N LEU A 100 -9.62 -2.09 6.66
CA LEU A 100 -10.93 -1.80 6.11
C LEU A 100 -10.83 -1.19 4.70
N THR A 101 -9.88 -0.28 4.48
CA THR A 101 -9.61 0.29 3.15
C THR A 101 -9.15 -0.81 2.19
N TYR A 102 -8.24 -1.70 2.61
CA TYR A 102 -7.75 -2.83 1.81
C TYR A 102 -8.88 -3.75 1.37
N ALA A 103 -9.73 -4.17 2.31
CA ALA A 103 -10.82 -5.10 2.04
C ALA A 103 -11.86 -4.49 1.11
N ALA A 104 -12.23 -3.23 1.34
CA ALA A 104 -13.14 -2.50 0.46
C ALA A 104 -12.55 -2.31 -0.94
N PHE A 105 -11.27 -1.92 -1.03
CA PHE A 105 -10.53 -1.77 -2.28
C PHE A 105 -10.52 -3.06 -3.10
N ARG A 106 -10.20 -4.20 -2.47
CA ARG A 106 -10.13 -5.51 -3.13
C ARG A 106 -11.49 -5.92 -3.71
N ASN A 107 -12.57 -5.70 -2.96
CA ASN A 107 -13.92 -5.99 -3.44
C ASN A 107 -14.30 -5.07 -4.62
N LEU A 108 -14.11 -3.76 -4.47
CA LEU A 108 -14.40 -2.79 -5.54
C LEU A 108 -13.61 -3.09 -6.82
N LYS A 109 -12.33 -3.40 -6.69
CA LYS A 109 -11.49 -3.83 -7.81
C LYS A 109 -12.06 -5.09 -8.47
N SER A 110 -12.53 -6.05 -7.68
CA SER A 110 -13.17 -7.26 -8.20
C SER A 110 -14.47 -6.98 -8.96
N PHE A 111 -15.20 -5.94 -8.58
CA PHE A 111 -16.48 -5.56 -9.17
C PHE A 111 -16.36 -4.78 -10.49
N VAL A 112 -15.18 -4.21 -10.78
CA VAL A 112 -14.92 -3.41 -12.01
C VAL A 112 -15.51 -4.02 -13.29
N PRO A 113 -15.26 -5.30 -13.66
CA PRO A 113 -15.76 -5.85 -14.93
C PRO A 113 -17.29 -5.98 -15.00
N PHE A 114 -17.99 -5.95 -13.86
CA PHE A 114 -19.46 -5.98 -13.82
C PHE A 114 -20.07 -4.58 -14.01
N VAL A 115 -19.32 -3.54 -13.63
CA VAL A 115 -19.75 -2.14 -13.70
C VAL A 115 -19.35 -1.51 -15.04
N ASN A 116 -18.10 -1.69 -15.45
CA ASN A 116 -17.55 -1.17 -16.70
C ASN A 116 -16.93 -2.32 -17.49
N ARG A 117 -17.59 -2.68 -18.60
CA ARG A 117 -17.17 -3.78 -19.49
C ARG A 117 -16.17 -3.33 -20.56
N ASN A 118 -15.91 -2.03 -20.67
CA ASN A 118 -14.93 -1.53 -21.63
C ASN A 118 -13.51 -1.87 -21.18
N LEU A 119 -12.67 -2.28 -22.12
CA LEU A 119 -11.24 -2.51 -21.89
C LEU A 119 -10.43 -1.52 -22.74
N TRP A 120 -9.58 -0.75 -22.07
CA TRP A 120 -8.77 0.30 -22.71
C TRP A 120 -7.37 -0.18 -23.11
N ASP A 121 -7.10 -1.48 -22.99
CA ASP A 121 -5.82 -2.12 -23.32
C ASP A 121 -5.27 -1.71 -24.69
N SER A 122 -6.09 -1.75 -25.74
CA SER A 122 -5.66 -1.37 -27.10
C SER A 122 -5.27 0.11 -27.22
N THR A 123 -5.98 0.98 -26.49
CA THR A 123 -5.72 2.42 -26.47
C THR A 123 -4.43 2.72 -25.72
N LEU A 124 -4.23 2.11 -24.55
CA LEU A 124 -2.99 2.30 -23.77
C LEU A 124 -1.77 1.70 -24.48
N ALA A 125 -1.91 0.53 -25.10
CA ALA A 125 -0.86 -0.07 -25.93
C ALA A 125 -0.48 0.84 -27.12
N HIS A 126 -1.46 1.51 -27.74
CA HIS A 126 -1.18 2.45 -28.82
C HIS A 126 -0.47 3.70 -28.32
N LEU A 127 -0.88 4.26 -27.18
CA LEU A 127 -0.19 5.39 -26.55
C LEU A 127 1.25 5.05 -26.19
N ASP A 128 1.49 3.87 -25.62
CA ASP A 128 2.84 3.37 -25.35
C ASP A 128 3.68 3.29 -26.62
N ARG A 129 3.14 2.71 -27.70
CA ARG A 129 3.85 2.68 -28.99
C ARG A 129 4.17 4.08 -29.50
N ILE A 130 3.27 5.06 -29.36
CA ILE A 130 3.58 6.45 -29.74
C ILE A 130 4.75 6.99 -28.90
N LEU A 131 4.72 6.78 -27.58
CA LEU A 131 5.76 7.27 -26.66
C LEU A 131 7.13 6.62 -26.91
N PHE A 132 7.14 5.37 -27.39
CA PHE A 132 8.35 4.59 -27.67
C PHE A 132 8.63 4.44 -29.17
N LEU A 133 8.23 5.43 -29.97
CA LEU A 133 8.60 5.57 -31.40
C LEU A 133 8.21 4.36 -32.27
N GLY A 134 7.06 3.75 -31.97
CA GLY A 134 6.49 2.59 -32.66
C GLY A 134 6.75 1.26 -31.96
N HIS A 135 7.60 1.21 -30.94
CA HIS A 135 7.96 -0.02 -30.24
C HIS A 135 7.10 -0.25 -29.00
N ASP A 136 6.87 -1.53 -28.65
CA ASP A 136 6.23 -1.90 -27.40
C ASP A 136 7.26 -1.86 -26.24
N PRO A 137 6.97 -1.17 -25.11
CA PRO A 137 7.92 -1.04 -24.01
C PRO A 137 8.39 -2.36 -23.42
N ALA A 138 7.52 -3.37 -23.28
CA ALA A 138 7.90 -4.66 -22.72
C ALA A 138 8.88 -5.37 -23.64
N THR A 139 8.61 -5.38 -24.95
CA THR A 139 9.51 -5.99 -25.95
C THR A 139 10.86 -5.29 -26.02
N LEU A 140 10.92 -3.97 -25.85
CA LEU A 140 12.18 -3.23 -25.73
C LEU A 140 12.98 -3.69 -24.50
N LEU A 141 12.32 -3.84 -23.35
CA LEU A 141 12.98 -4.34 -22.15
C LEU A 141 13.46 -5.80 -22.31
N HIS A 142 12.70 -6.65 -23.01
CA HIS A 142 13.16 -8.00 -23.36
C HIS A 142 14.38 -7.97 -24.27
N SER A 143 14.45 -7.04 -25.23
CA SER A 143 15.62 -6.88 -26.10
C SER A 143 16.87 -6.38 -25.33
N LEU A 144 16.66 -5.52 -24.34
CA LEU A 144 17.74 -4.89 -23.56
C LEU A 144 18.30 -5.83 -22.48
N PHE A 145 17.42 -6.51 -21.73
CA PHE A 145 17.81 -7.34 -20.60
C PHE A 145 17.85 -8.84 -20.94
N GLY A 146 17.32 -9.22 -22.10
CA GLY A 146 17.10 -10.61 -22.49
C GLY A 146 15.86 -11.21 -21.84
N VAL A 147 15.48 -12.41 -22.27
CA VAL A 147 14.31 -13.15 -21.76
C VAL A 147 14.65 -14.19 -20.68
N GLY A 148 15.94 -14.52 -20.49
CA GLY A 148 16.38 -15.58 -19.56
C GLY A 148 16.44 -15.13 -18.09
N ALA A 149 17.66 -15.01 -17.55
CA ALA A 149 17.88 -14.71 -16.13
C ALA A 149 17.24 -13.39 -15.65
N ALA A 150 17.06 -12.41 -16.55
CA ALA A 150 16.39 -11.15 -16.22
C ALA A 150 14.95 -11.35 -15.75
N ALA A 151 14.22 -12.34 -16.30
CA ALA A 151 12.86 -12.64 -15.88
C ALA A 151 12.79 -13.06 -14.41
N GLU A 152 13.73 -13.88 -13.94
CA GLU A 152 13.80 -14.27 -12.52
C GLU A 152 14.15 -13.10 -11.61
N VAL A 153 15.07 -12.21 -12.05
CA VAL A 153 15.42 -11.01 -11.29
C VAL A 153 14.23 -10.07 -11.16
N PHE A 154 13.52 -9.79 -12.26
CA PHE A 154 12.33 -8.93 -12.23
C PHE A 154 11.18 -9.59 -11.46
N SER A 155 11.02 -10.91 -11.56
CA SER A 155 10.07 -11.68 -10.74
C SER A 155 10.38 -11.53 -9.25
N PHE A 156 11.65 -11.67 -8.85
CA PHE A 156 12.07 -11.43 -7.46
C PHE A 156 11.78 -10.01 -6.99
N VAL A 157 12.08 -8.99 -7.81
CA VAL A 157 11.79 -7.58 -7.47
C VAL A 157 10.29 -7.38 -7.24
N TYR A 158 9.44 -7.95 -8.10
CA TYR A 158 7.99 -7.87 -7.98
C TYR A 158 7.50 -8.51 -6.67
N VAL A 159 8.02 -9.70 -6.32
CA VAL A 159 7.68 -10.35 -5.05
C VAL A 159 8.21 -9.57 -3.84
N ALA A 160 9.43 -9.02 -3.94
CA ALA A 160 9.99 -8.18 -2.89
C ALA A 160 9.11 -6.94 -2.65
N TRP A 161 8.50 -6.37 -3.68
CA TRP A 161 7.54 -5.29 -3.55
C TRP A 161 6.29 -5.72 -2.77
N ILE A 162 5.72 -6.89 -3.07
CA ILE A 162 4.55 -7.43 -2.36
C ILE A 162 4.82 -7.54 -0.85
N VAL A 163 6.03 -7.98 -0.48
CA VAL A 163 6.45 -8.10 0.93
C VAL A 163 6.76 -6.74 1.54
N PHE A 164 7.34 -5.82 0.77
CA PHE A 164 7.78 -4.51 1.23
C PHE A 164 6.61 -3.63 1.72
N VAL A 165 5.48 -3.63 1.02
CA VAL A 165 4.32 -2.79 1.40
C VAL A 165 3.80 -3.07 2.82
N PRO A 166 3.39 -4.29 3.20
CA PRO A 166 2.96 -4.58 4.57
C PRO A 166 4.08 -4.36 5.59
N PHE A 167 5.33 -4.68 5.24
CA PHE A 167 6.48 -4.42 6.10
C PHE A 167 6.65 -2.92 6.39
N SER A 168 6.55 -2.05 5.38
CA SER A 168 6.66 -0.60 5.55
C SER A 168 5.54 -0.03 6.45
N LEU A 169 4.35 -0.62 6.42
CA LEU A 169 3.24 -0.25 7.29
C LEU A 169 3.48 -0.68 8.73
N VAL A 170 4.05 -1.87 8.95
CA VAL A 170 4.51 -2.31 10.27
C VAL A 170 5.58 -1.35 10.82
N VAL A 171 6.55 -0.96 9.98
CA VAL A 171 7.57 0.04 10.36
C VAL A 171 6.90 1.35 10.79
N ALA A 172 5.93 1.85 10.02
CA ALA A 172 5.26 3.12 10.29
C ALA A 172 4.32 3.10 11.51
N LEU A 173 3.58 2.01 11.73
CA LEU A 173 2.58 1.88 12.79
C LEU A 173 3.16 1.37 14.11
N VAL A 174 4.13 0.46 14.04
CA VAL A 174 4.60 -0.29 15.21
C VAL A 174 5.99 0.16 15.63
N TRP A 175 6.96 0.22 14.70
CA TRP A 175 8.36 0.45 15.05
C TRP A 175 8.77 1.93 15.09
N SER A 176 8.04 2.80 14.39
CA SER A 176 8.26 4.24 14.41
C SER A 176 7.72 4.88 15.68
N ARG A 177 8.48 5.83 16.24
CA ARG A 177 8.01 6.70 17.33
C ARG A 177 7.35 7.99 16.82
N ASP A 178 7.58 8.34 15.56
CA ASP A 178 6.95 9.51 14.95
C ASP A 178 5.53 9.17 14.50
N ARG A 179 4.57 9.39 15.39
CA ARG A 179 3.13 9.19 15.12
C ARG A 179 2.61 10.13 14.04
N THR A 180 3.20 11.33 13.91
CA THR A 180 2.78 12.31 12.91
C THR A 180 3.18 11.83 11.52
N GLY A 181 4.44 11.47 11.32
CA GLY A 181 4.93 10.89 10.06
C GLY A 181 4.26 9.54 9.74
N GLY A 182 4.10 8.68 10.74
CA GLY A 182 3.46 7.37 10.57
C GLY A 182 1.98 7.47 10.16
N SER A 183 1.21 8.37 10.79
CA SER A 183 -0.19 8.59 10.40
C SER A 183 -0.32 9.23 9.03
N TRP A 184 0.57 10.14 8.66
CA TRP A 184 0.60 10.70 7.31
C TRP A 184 0.87 9.63 6.26
N TYR A 185 1.90 8.80 6.44
CA TYR A 185 2.24 7.72 5.51
C TYR A 185 1.09 6.74 5.30
N VAL A 186 0.54 6.19 6.39
CA VAL A 186 -0.55 5.20 6.32
C VAL A 186 -1.80 5.81 5.70
N THR A 187 -2.07 7.09 5.97
CA THR A 187 -3.17 7.83 5.33
C THR A 187 -2.92 8.02 3.84
N ALA A 188 -1.68 8.31 3.42
CA ALA A 188 -1.32 8.44 2.00
C ALA A 188 -1.54 7.13 1.24
N VAL A 189 -1.09 6.00 1.80
CA VAL A 189 -1.33 4.67 1.22
C VAL A 189 -2.84 4.35 1.12
N ALA A 190 -3.64 4.74 2.13
CA ALA A 190 -5.08 4.58 2.06
C ALA A 190 -5.72 5.44 0.96
N VAL A 191 -5.23 6.67 0.76
CA VAL A 191 -5.66 7.53 -0.36
C VAL A 191 -5.27 6.91 -1.70
N ASP A 192 -4.07 6.36 -1.84
CA ASP A 192 -3.62 5.69 -3.07
C ASP A 192 -4.58 4.58 -3.49
N TRP A 193 -5.10 3.81 -2.53
CA TRP A 193 -6.10 2.78 -2.81
C TRP A 193 -7.45 3.34 -3.25
N VAL A 194 -7.92 4.42 -2.61
CA VAL A 194 -9.16 5.09 -3.01
C VAL A 194 -9.03 5.62 -4.45
N LEU A 195 -7.94 6.32 -4.75
CA LEU A 195 -7.66 6.83 -6.09
C LEU A 195 -7.48 5.70 -7.10
N GLY A 196 -6.79 4.62 -6.71
CA GLY A 196 -6.55 3.47 -7.58
C GLY A 196 -7.84 2.80 -8.01
N VAL A 197 -8.77 2.55 -7.08
CA VAL A 197 -10.10 2.03 -7.42
C VAL A 197 -10.85 2.97 -8.34
N ALA A 198 -10.83 4.28 -8.07
CA ALA A 198 -11.47 5.25 -8.95
C ALA A 198 -10.90 5.14 -10.38
N THR A 199 -9.57 5.05 -10.54
CA THR A 199 -8.95 4.87 -11.86
C THR A 199 -9.31 3.54 -12.51
N TYR A 200 -9.44 2.45 -11.75
CA TYR A 200 -9.84 1.15 -12.30
C TYR A 200 -11.26 1.15 -12.85
N PHE A 201 -12.19 1.91 -12.27
CA PHE A 201 -13.54 2.07 -12.83
C PHE A 201 -13.56 2.97 -14.06
N LEU A 202 -12.69 3.99 -14.11
CA LEU A 202 -12.63 4.94 -15.23
C LEU A 202 -11.97 4.35 -16.47
N VAL A 203 -10.83 3.68 -16.29
CA VAL A 203 -10.01 3.12 -17.37
C VAL A 203 -9.65 1.66 -17.05
N PRO A 204 -10.63 0.73 -17.11
CA PRO A 204 -10.32 -0.68 -16.88
C PRO A 204 -9.37 -1.21 -17.96
N THR A 205 -8.29 -1.86 -17.53
CA THR A 205 -7.35 -2.59 -18.40
C THR A 205 -6.92 -3.90 -17.75
N LEU A 206 -6.59 -4.89 -18.56
CA LEU A 206 -6.05 -6.17 -18.08
C LEU A 206 -4.54 -6.11 -17.86
N GLY A 207 -3.83 -5.43 -18.77
CA GLY A 207 -2.37 -5.37 -18.81
C GLY A 207 -1.78 -6.19 -19.97
N PRO A 208 -0.56 -5.87 -20.42
CA PRO A 208 0.05 -6.48 -21.60
C PRO A 208 0.10 -8.01 -21.61
N VAL A 209 0.39 -8.66 -20.48
CA VAL A 209 0.54 -10.13 -20.43
C VAL A 209 -0.75 -10.87 -20.75
N TYR A 210 -1.91 -10.25 -20.51
CA TYR A 210 -3.22 -10.82 -20.81
C TYR A 210 -3.78 -10.34 -22.15
N ALA A 211 -3.53 -9.08 -22.52
CA ALA A 211 -4.06 -8.49 -23.74
C ALA A 211 -3.20 -8.76 -24.98
N GLN A 212 -1.90 -8.99 -24.80
CA GLN A 212 -0.89 -9.21 -25.84
C GLN A 212 0.06 -10.35 -25.42
N SER A 213 -0.51 -11.49 -25.02
CA SER A 213 0.23 -12.60 -24.39
C SER A 213 1.37 -13.15 -25.26
N GLN A 214 1.25 -13.05 -26.60
CA GLN A 214 2.28 -13.51 -27.53
C GLN A 214 3.66 -12.87 -27.29
N ASP A 215 3.69 -11.62 -26.80
CA ASP A 215 4.94 -10.89 -26.56
C ASP A 215 5.71 -11.43 -25.34
N PHE A 216 5.08 -12.27 -24.53
CA PHE A 216 5.63 -12.80 -23.27
C PHE A 216 5.92 -14.31 -23.33
N VAL A 217 5.59 -15.00 -24.43
CA VAL A 217 5.75 -16.47 -24.56
C VAL A 217 7.21 -16.93 -24.44
N ALA A 218 8.17 -16.07 -24.80
CA ALA A 218 9.59 -16.37 -24.73
C ALA A 218 10.17 -16.28 -23.31
N LEU A 219 9.43 -15.72 -22.35
CA LEU A 219 9.87 -15.65 -20.96
C LEU A 219 9.79 -17.04 -20.30
N PRO A 220 10.78 -17.41 -19.47
CA PRO A 220 10.71 -18.63 -18.69
C PRO A 220 9.58 -18.52 -17.68
N HIS A 221 9.05 -19.68 -17.29
CA HIS A 221 8.05 -19.75 -16.24
C HIS A 221 8.69 -19.43 -14.88
N THR A 222 8.27 -18.32 -14.27
CA THR A 222 8.75 -17.85 -12.96
C THR A 222 7.62 -17.89 -11.92
N TYR A 223 7.92 -17.49 -10.68
CA TYR A 223 6.87 -17.30 -9.67
C TYR A 223 5.78 -16.31 -10.13
N VAL A 224 6.17 -15.24 -10.84
CA VAL A 224 5.21 -14.29 -11.40
C VAL A 224 4.31 -14.93 -12.45
N SER A 225 4.81 -15.86 -13.27
CA SER A 225 3.99 -16.60 -14.23
C SER A 225 2.87 -17.38 -13.51
N THR A 226 3.21 -18.05 -12.40
CA THR A 226 2.20 -18.73 -11.55
C THR A 226 1.17 -17.75 -10.99
N LEU A 227 1.58 -16.55 -10.57
CA LEU A 227 0.65 -15.52 -10.12
C LEU A 227 -0.26 -15.04 -11.27
N GLN A 228 0.30 -14.84 -12.47
CA GLN A 228 -0.44 -14.40 -13.64
C GLN A 228 -1.52 -15.42 -14.01
N ASP A 229 -1.17 -16.70 -14.03
CA ASP A 229 -2.08 -17.81 -14.30
C ASP A 229 -3.16 -17.91 -13.22
N ALA A 230 -2.79 -17.85 -11.94
CA ALA A 230 -3.77 -17.87 -10.85
C ALA A 230 -4.76 -16.71 -10.94
N MET A 231 -4.27 -15.48 -11.21
CA MET A 231 -5.12 -14.28 -11.30
C MET A 231 -6.10 -14.33 -12.48
N ILE A 232 -5.70 -14.88 -13.62
CA ILE A 232 -6.61 -15.00 -14.77
C ILE A 232 -7.66 -16.10 -14.54
N GLN A 233 -7.29 -17.20 -13.88
CA GLN A 233 -8.25 -18.24 -13.48
C GLN A 233 -9.25 -17.73 -12.43
N ASP A 234 -8.79 -16.97 -11.44
CA ASP A 234 -9.67 -16.29 -10.47
C ASP A 234 -10.66 -15.37 -11.20
N ARG A 235 -10.18 -14.62 -12.20
CA ARG A 235 -11.03 -13.76 -13.02
C ARG A 235 -12.08 -14.57 -13.77
N TYR A 236 -11.71 -15.63 -14.48
CA TYR A 236 -12.68 -16.46 -15.20
C TYR A 236 -13.73 -17.06 -14.25
N THR A 237 -13.29 -17.56 -13.10
CA THR A 237 -14.19 -18.13 -12.09
C THR A 237 -15.18 -17.09 -11.56
N VAL A 238 -14.70 -15.89 -11.21
CA VAL A 238 -15.55 -14.79 -10.72
C VAL A 238 -16.52 -14.31 -11.78
N LEU A 239 -16.10 -14.22 -13.05
CA LEU A 239 -16.95 -13.77 -14.16
C LEU A 239 -18.01 -14.82 -14.55
N TYR A 240 -17.69 -16.10 -14.41
CA TYR A 240 -18.63 -17.19 -14.71
C TYR A 240 -19.77 -17.23 -13.69
N ASP A 241 -19.44 -17.30 -12.39
CA ASP A 241 -20.42 -17.25 -11.32
C ASP A 241 -19.78 -16.65 -10.05
N PRO A 242 -20.08 -15.38 -9.72
CA PRO A 242 -19.55 -14.76 -8.52
C PRO A 242 -20.09 -15.39 -7.23
N PHE A 243 -21.26 -16.02 -7.21
CA PHE A 243 -21.81 -16.63 -5.99
C PHE A 243 -21.25 -18.03 -5.71
N ALA A 244 -20.78 -18.73 -6.73
CA ALA A 244 -20.20 -20.08 -6.58
C ALA A 244 -18.70 -20.09 -6.20
N THR A 245 -18.09 -18.92 -5.95
CA THR A 245 -16.65 -18.83 -5.65
C THR A 245 -16.30 -17.87 -4.52
N HIS A 246 -15.27 -18.25 -3.76
CA HIS A 246 -14.60 -17.38 -2.79
C HIS A 246 -13.44 -16.58 -3.40
N ALA A 247 -13.12 -16.79 -4.69
CA ALA A 247 -12.10 -16.04 -5.40
C ALA A 247 -12.48 -14.55 -5.53
N VAL A 248 -11.45 -13.72 -5.61
CA VAL A 248 -11.58 -12.27 -5.85
C VAL A 248 -10.76 -11.97 -7.09
N GLN A 249 -11.38 -11.45 -8.15
CA GLN A 249 -10.62 -11.09 -9.35
C GLN A 249 -9.81 -9.82 -9.06
N THR A 250 -8.53 -9.84 -9.40
CA THR A 250 -7.58 -8.80 -8.99
C THR A 250 -6.91 -8.10 -10.16
N ILE A 251 -7.36 -8.40 -11.36
CA ILE A 251 -6.86 -7.85 -12.61
C ILE A 251 -7.53 -6.49 -12.83
N ALA A 252 -6.73 -5.45 -12.68
CA ALA A 252 -6.93 -4.12 -13.26
C ALA A 252 -5.56 -3.42 -13.25
N ALA A 253 -5.07 -3.02 -14.43
CA ALA A 253 -3.70 -2.50 -14.56
C ALA A 253 -3.64 -0.97 -14.35
N PHE A 254 -4.45 -0.17 -15.07
CA PHE A 254 -4.36 1.30 -15.00
C PHE A 254 -5.18 1.91 -13.84
N ALA A 255 -4.63 2.77 -12.99
CA ALA A 255 -3.24 3.21 -12.90
C ALA A 255 -2.41 2.23 -12.04
N SER A 256 -1.09 2.16 -12.27
CA SER A 256 -0.23 1.23 -11.57
C SER A 256 -0.08 1.59 -10.09
N LEU A 257 -0.81 0.87 -9.24
CA LEU A 257 -0.73 1.07 -7.79
C LEU A 257 0.63 0.65 -7.21
N HIS A 258 1.37 -0.22 -7.90
CA HIS A 258 2.75 -0.58 -7.56
C HIS A 258 3.64 0.66 -7.55
N VAL A 259 3.52 1.44 -8.63
CA VAL A 259 4.27 2.68 -8.83
C VAL A 259 3.73 3.78 -7.92
N GLY A 260 2.40 3.90 -7.77
CA GLY A 260 1.81 4.90 -6.89
C GLY A 260 2.25 4.78 -5.43
N ILE A 261 2.15 3.59 -4.85
CA ILE A 261 2.62 3.36 -3.48
C ILE A 261 4.14 3.58 -3.36
N MET A 262 4.93 3.17 -4.36
CA MET A 262 6.38 3.42 -4.33
C MET A 262 6.73 4.90 -4.43
N VAL A 263 6.00 5.70 -5.21
CA VAL A 263 6.16 7.15 -5.24
C VAL A 263 5.78 7.75 -3.89
N THR A 264 4.68 7.31 -3.28
CA THR A 264 4.30 7.69 -1.91
C THR A 264 5.43 7.39 -0.92
N VAL A 265 6.02 6.19 -0.98
CA VAL A 265 7.16 5.80 -0.13
C VAL A 265 8.37 6.71 -0.37
N CYS A 266 8.74 6.96 -1.62
CA CYS A 266 9.89 7.82 -1.97
C CYS A 266 9.69 9.24 -1.45
N LEU A 267 8.52 9.85 -1.73
CA LEU A 267 8.19 11.19 -1.28
C LEU A 267 8.12 11.27 0.24
N MET A 268 7.59 10.26 0.92
CA MET A 268 7.58 10.23 2.39
C MET A 268 8.98 10.07 2.97
N ALA A 269 9.86 9.28 2.35
CA ALA A 269 11.26 9.19 2.77
C ALA A 269 12.00 10.55 2.65
N GLU A 270 11.67 11.32 1.61
CA GLU A 270 12.15 12.70 1.41
C GLU A 270 11.61 13.67 2.46
N LEU A 271 10.28 13.70 2.63
CA LEU A 271 9.55 14.62 3.50
C LEU A 271 9.80 14.36 4.98
N LEU A 272 10.11 13.12 5.36
CA LEU A 272 10.51 12.73 6.71
C LEU A 272 12.03 12.85 6.94
N HIS A 273 12.77 13.39 5.97
CA HIS A 273 14.22 13.60 6.05
C HIS A 273 15.00 12.35 6.45
N MET A 274 14.64 11.19 5.89
CA MET A 274 15.33 9.94 6.16
C MET A 274 16.80 10.01 5.68
N LYS A 275 17.64 9.11 6.21
CA LYS A 275 19.06 9.02 5.83
C LYS A 275 19.20 8.92 4.31
N ARG A 276 20.20 9.60 3.74
CA ARG A 276 20.42 9.67 2.28
C ARG A 276 20.42 8.29 1.60
N TRP A 277 21.06 7.30 2.22
CA TRP A 277 21.11 5.94 1.67
C TRP A 277 19.71 5.28 1.61
N VAL A 278 18.82 5.54 2.57
CA VAL A 278 17.43 5.03 2.55
C VAL A 278 16.67 5.67 1.40
N ARG A 279 16.76 7.00 1.28
CA ARG A 279 16.11 7.75 0.19
C ARG A 279 16.55 7.23 -1.18
N VAL A 280 17.86 7.12 -1.40
CA VAL A 280 18.43 6.59 -2.65
C VAL A 280 17.95 5.15 -2.89
N ALA A 281 17.98 4.29 -1.87
CA ALA A 281 17.49 2.92 -2.00
C ALA A 281 16.00 2.85 -2.40
N MET A 282 15.13 3.71 -1.84
CA MET A 282 13.71 3.74 -2.22
C MET A 282 13.51 4.18 -3.66
N TRP A 283 14.22 5.22 -4.12
CA TRP A 283 14.15 5.68 -5.51
C TRP A 283 14.69 4.63 -6.50
N VAL A 284 15.78 3.95 -6.16
CA VAL A 284 16.28 2.82 -6.96
C VAL A 284 15.25 1.70 -6.99
N PHE A 285 14.65 1.36 -5.85
CA PHE A 285 13.66 0.30 -5.77
C PHE A 285 12.39 0.64 -6.57
N LEU A 286 11.96 1.89 -6.58
CA LEU A 286 10.89 2.39 -7.47
C LEU A 286 11.28 2.20 -8.94
N ALA A 287 12.47 2.62 -9.36
CA ALA A 287 12.91 2.48 -10.75
C ALA A 287 12.93 1.02 -11.20
N VAL A 288 13.47 0.11 -10.39
CA VAL A 288 13.51 -1.32 -10.73
C VAL A 288 12.10 -1.94 -10.67
N THR A 289 11.20 -1.44 -9.81
CA THR A 289 9.79 -1.88 -9.77
C THR A 289 9.04 -1.46 -11.04
N VAL A 290 9.27 -0.24 -11.54
CA VAL A 290 8.72 0.22 -12.84
C VAL A 290 9.20 -0.70 -13.97
N LEU A 291 10.51 -0.97 -14.02
CA LEU A 291 11.06 -1.89 -15.03
C LEU A 291 10.48 -3.30 -14.90
N ALA A 292 10.40 -3.85 -13.68
CA ALA A 292 9.85 -5.18 -13.45
C ALA A 292 8.39 -5.29 -13.89
N THR A 293 7.56 -4.31 -13.53
CA THR A 293 6.13 -4.32 -13.85
C THR A 293 5.84 -4.22 -15.34
N VAL A 294 6.63 -3.44 -16.09
CA VAL A 294 6.52 -3.36 -17.55
C VAL A 294 7.12 -4.60 -18.23
N TYR A 295 8.32 -5.03 -17.81
CA TYR A 295 9.00 -6.22 -18.36
C TYR A 295 8.15 -7.49 -18.24
N LEU A 296 7.50 -7.68 -17.09
CA LEU A 296 6.66 -8.85 -16.82
C LEU A 296 5.25 -8.73 -17.42
N GLY A 297 4.93 -7.60 -18.07
CA GLY A 297 3.65 -7.39 -18.73
C GLY A 297 2.48 -7.12 -17.80
N TRP A 298 2.73 -6.73 -16.55
CA TRP A 298 1.67 -6.33 -15.63
C TRP A 298 1.02 -5.01 -16.00
N HIS A 299 1.82 -4.08 -16.54
CA HIS A 299 1.44 -2.69 -16.77
C HIS A 299 1.97 -2.21 -18.12
N TYR A 300 1.16 -1.41 -18.81
CA TYR A 300 1.65 -0.49 -19.83
C TYR A 300 2.55 0.56 -19.18
N PHE A 301 3.48 1.15 -19.92
CA PHE A 301 4.34 2.21 -19.41
C PHE A 301 3.50 3.41 -18.94
N VAL A 302 2.45 3.79 -19.68
CA VAL A 302 1.52 4.85 -19.26
C VAL A 302 0.85 4.58 -17.91
N ASP A 303 0.62 3.32 -17.52
CA ASP A 303 0.08 2.96 -16.20
C ASP A 303 1.04 3.40 -15.08
N THR A 304 2.34 3.38 -15.35
CA THR A 304 3.39 3.80 -14.40
C THR A 304 3.39 5.32 -14.19
N VAL A 305 3.15 6.09 -15.26
CA VAL A 305 2.98 7.54 -15.18
C VAL A 305 1.71 7.89 -14.40
N GLY A 306 0.60 7.22 -14.69
CA GLY A 306 -0.64 7.35 -13.94
C GLY A 306 -0.45 7.02 -12.46
N GLY A 307 0.30 5.95 -12.17
CA GLY A 307 0.67 5.56 -10.82
C GLY A 307 1.47 6.64 -10.11
N ALA A 308 2.47 7.23 -10.76
CA ALA A 308 3.30 8.28 -10.17
C ALA A 308 2.48 9.54 -9.82
N VAL A 309 1.57 9.96 -10.71
CA VAL A 309 0.65 11.07 -10.45
C VAL A 309 -0.27 10.74 -9.26
N LEU A 310 -0.81 9.53 -9.24
CA LEU A 310 -1.67 9.04 -8.17
C LEU A 310 -0.97 9.06 -6.81
N GLY A 311 0.26 8.52 -6.71
CA GLY A 311 1.02 8.50 -5.47
C GLY A 311 1.40 9.90 -4.97
N ALA A 312 1.81 10.78 -5.88
CA ALA A 312 2.09 12.18 -5.54
C ALA A 312 0.82 12.89 -5.02
N ALA A 313 -0.33 12.67 -5.66
CA ALA A 313 -1.61 13.17 -5.19
C ALA A 313 -2.00 12.56 -3.83
N GLY A 314 -1.75 11.27 -3.61
CA GLY A 314 -2.00 10.59 -2.34
C GLY A 314 -1.26 11.23 -1.17
N VAL A 315 0.04 11.50 -1.34
CA VAL A 315 0.86 12.21 -0.35
C VAL A 315 0.28 13.60 -0.06
N TRP A 316 -0.13 14.33 -1.10
CA TRP A 316 -0.64 15.69 -0.98
C TRP A 316 -1.99 15.76 -0.26
N ILE A 317 -2.94 14.91 -0.67
CA ILE A 317 -4.27 14.79 -0.05
C ILE A 317 -4.13 14.35 1.41
N ALA A 318 -3.26 13.37 1.68
CA ALA A 318 -3.00 12.93 3.05
C ALA A 318 -2.32 14.00 3.90
N ALA A 319 -1.47 14.85 3.32
CA ALA A 319 -0.87 15.99 4.02
C ALA A 319 -1.95 16.96 4.50
N LEU A 320 -2.93 17.27 3.64
CA LEU A 320 -4.08 18.11 4.00
C LEU A 320 -4.95 17.42 5.06
N GLY A 321 -5.28 16.14 4.87
CA GLY A 321 -6.14 15.39 5.78
C GLY A 321 -5.54 15.15 7.17
N THR A 322 -4.21 15.05 7.27
CA THR A 322 -3.50 14.87 8.55
C THR A 322 -3.03 16.17 9.18
N GLY A 323 -3.07 17.29 8.45
CA GLY A 323 -2.59 18.60 8.90
C GLY A 323 -1.08 18.84 8.71
N ASN A 324 -0.38 17.94 8.00
CA ASN A 324 1.04 18.04 7.69
C ASN A 324 1.29 18.92 6.45
N HIS A 325 0.84 20.17 6.50
CA HIS A 325 1.02 21.10 5.41
C HIS A 325 1.21 22.55 5.87
N GLU A 326 1.90 23.34 5.05
CA GLU A 326 2.03 24.80 5.19
C GLU A 326 1.56 25.47 3.91
N ARG A 327 0.58 26.38 4.00
CA ARG A 327 -0.03 27.05 2.83
C ARG A 327 -0.43 26.06 1.72
N GLY A 328 -0.94 24.90 2.14
CA GLY A 328 -1.36 23.81 1.24
C GLY A 328 -0.24 22.92 0.69
N ARG A 329 1.04 23.18 1.01
CA ARG A 329 2.17 22.35 0.58
C ARG A 329 2.55 21.31 1.65
N PRO A 330 2.80 20.04 1.27
CA PRO A 330 3.29 18.99 2.15
C PRO A 330 4.51 19.43 2.97
N ARG A 331 4.38 19.38 4.31
CA ARG A 331 5.50 19.61 5.23
C ARG A 331 5.20 18.96 6.57
N LEU A 332 6.13 18.16 7.06
CA LEU A 332 6.01 17.53 8.38
C LEU A 332 5.92 18.63 9.46
N LYS A 333 4.80 18.66 10.19
CA LYS A 333 4.63 19.56 11.33
C LYS A 333 4.88 18.78 12.61
N VAL A 334 6.12 18.86 13.09
CA VAL A 334 6.46 18.36 14.43
C VAL A 334 5.76 19.26 15.43
N ARG A 335 4.80 18.72 16.18
CA ARG A 335 4.13 19.48 17.24
C ARG A 335 5.10 19.65 18.41
N GLU A 336 5.40 20.90 18.75
CA GLU A 336 5.98 21.20 20.06
C GLU A 336 4.97 20.76 21.14
N PRO A 337 5.42 20.11 22.22
CA PRO A 337 4.56 19.91 23.38
C PRO A 337 4.14 21.29 23.88
N GLU A 338 2.83 21.50 24.00
CA GLU A 338 2.24 22.71 24.56
C GLU A 338 2.95 23.05 25.88
N PRO A 339 3.44 24.29 26.10
CA PRO A 339 3.99 24.67 27.38
C PRO A 339 2.90 24.39 28.42
N ALA A 340 3.22 23.51 29.38
CA ALA A 340 2.30 23.15 30.44
C ALA A 340 1.72 24.46 31.00
N HIS A 341 0.40 24.62 30.83
CA HIS A 341 -0.34 25.79 31.29
C HIS A 341 0.20 26.17 32.67
N GLU A 342 0.93 27.29 32.74
CA GLU A 342 1.36 27.86 34.02
C GLU A 342 0.08 27.99 34.84
N ARG A 343 -0.03 27.15 35.88
CA ARG A 343 -1.04 27.36 36.90
C ARG A 343 -0.70 28.71 37.48
N GLN A 344 -1.48 29.72 37.13
CA GLN A 344 -1.40 31.02 37.78
C GLN A 344 -1.42 30.77 39.29
N PRO A 345 -0.46 31.29 40.06
CA PRO A 345 -0.52 31.21 41.50
C PRO A 345 -1.78 31.96 41.93
N VAL A 346 -2.71 31.25 42.56
CA VAL A 346 -3.87 31.84 43.23
C VAL A 346 -3.31 32.87 44.21
N SER A 347 -3.53 34.15 43.91
CA SER A 347 -3.17 35.26 44.78
C SER A 347 -3.86 35.06 46.12
N ALA A 348 -3.08 34.85 47.17
CA ALA A 348 -3.56 34.92 48.54
C ALA A 348 -4.09 36.35 48.78
N GLN A 349 -5.39 36.47 49.05
CA GLN A 349 -5.96 37.70 49.60
C GLN A 349 -5.45 37.88 51.04
N PRO A 350 -4.93 39.06 51.42
CA PRO A 350 -4.71 39.39 52.82
C PRO A 350 -6.04 39.70 53.50
N ARG A 351 -6.06 39.39 54.80
CA ARG A 351 -7.20 39.44 55.73
C ARG A 351 -7.89 40.78 55.84
#